data_AF-A0A9E5EZL5-F1
#
_entry.id   AF-A0A9E5EZL5-F1
#
_cell.length_a   1.000
_cell.length_b   1.000
_cell.length_c   1.000
_cell.angle_alpha   90.00
_cell.angle_beta   90.00
_cell.angle_gamma   90.00
#
_symmetry.space_group_name_H-M   'P 1'
#
loop_
_entity.id
_entity.type
_entity.pdbx_description
1 polymer ?
#
loop_
_entity_poly.entity_id
_entity_poly.type
_entity_poly.pdbx_seq_one_letter_code
_entity_poly.pdbx_strand_id
1 'polypeptide(L)'
;MLKLLIENGGDPFLANGSSKSAWTATQQPYDETRTIVFISKGKFPEDMMVLENGRQAVIEYLKRFSLDQHGTPIPPEQTSRPKHIQGMPSWVQWYFDWLSSDQIVVDIAGQKINLLQDASLDHLWFLWFLWWLCVLHYILDCLSRPIGPGATEKANLIYPGLMVAFVLTCCMQAWMGLDYSPKLLNFPVGPDFSPGLIPKPHVFLYYAVFFFFGSWYFRLGDNECFLGRYWRWALPIAMLVLFPLVLATKDERLLNILLQSLYTWLMVLGSIGLAHCLFQRESKIFRYMADSSYWLYLTHIPPVLFMQWLLLFLPVPALVKFTVGFLITMLILFASYELLVRRTVIGRILNGKKK
;
A
#
# COMPACT_ATOMS: atom_id res chain seq x y z
N MET A 1 -16.80 -9.44 -21.32
CA MET A 1 -15.88 -8.50 -20.64
C MET A 1 -14.54 -8.39 -21.36
N LEU A 2 -13.75 -9.46 -21.48
CA LEU A 2 -12.45 -9.42 -22.18
C LEU A 2 -12.52 -8.81 -23.59
N LYS A 3 -13.48 -9.27 -24.41
CA LYS A 3 -13.77 -8.71 -25.74
C LYS A 3 -13.98 -7.18 -25.72
N LEU A 4 -14.77 -6.68 -24.77
CA LEU A 4 -15.04 -5.25 -24.61
C LEU A 4 -13.78 -4.48 -24.18
N LEU A 5 -12.92 -5.06 -23.34
CA LEU A 5 -11.66 -4.43 -22.94
C LEU A 5 -10.71 -4.29 -24.15
N ILE A 6 -10.60 -5.33 -24.97
CA ILE A 6 -9.77 -5.32 -26.18
C ILE A 6 -10.33 -4.35 -27.23
N GLU A 7 -11.65 -4.32 -27.43
CA GLU A 7 -12.32 -3.35 -28.31
C GLU A 7 -12.11 -1.89 -27.86
N ASN A 8 -11.88 -1.65 -26.57
CA ASN A 8 -11.54 -0.33 -26.01
C ASN A 8 -10.02 -0.09 -25.89
N GLY A 9 -9.19 -0.87 -26.59
CA GLY A 9 -7.74 -0.68 -26.68
C GLY A 9 -6.92 -1.39 -25.60
N GLY A 10 -7.50 -2.35 -24.87
CA GLY A 10 -6.77 -3.20 -23.92
C GLY A 10 -5.93 -4.27 -24.64
N ASP A 11 -4.65 -4.38 -24.29
CA ASP A 11 -3.75 -5.42 -24.83
C ASP A 11 -3.83 -6.70 -23.98
N PRO A 12 -4.27 -7.84 -24.53
CA PRO A 12 -4.40 -9.08 -23.78
C PRO A 12 -3.07 -9.84 -23.59
N PHE A 13 -2.03 -9.50 -24.33
CA PHE A 13 -0.70 -10.10 -24.23
C PHE A 13 0.25 -9.28 -23.37
N LEU A 14 -0.12 -8.03 -23.03
CA LEU A 14 0.60 -7.20 -22.09
C LEU A 14 0.75 -7.95 -20.75
N ALA A 15 1.97 -8.36 -20.47
CA ALA A 15 2.33 -8.93 -19.20
C ALA A 15 2.57 -7.81 -18.19
N ASN A 16 2.15 -8.04 -16.95
CA ASN A 16 2.66 -7.25 -15.83
C ASN A 16 4.15 -7.59 -15.58
N GLY A 17 4.83 -6.89 -14.67
CA GLY A 17 6.25 -7.15 -14.38
C GLY A 17 6.52 -8.50 -13.69
N SER A 18 5.53 -9.37 -13.56
CA SER A 18 5.67 -10.78 -13.16
C SER A 18 5.44 -11.73 -14.35
N SER A 19 5.54 -11.23 -15.58
CA SER A 19 5.24 -11.99 -16.81
C SER A 19 3.80 -12.53 -16.90
N LYS A 20 2.84 -12.01 -16.10
CA LYS A 20 1.43 -12.45 -16.13
C LYS A 20 0.60 -11.53 -17.02
N SER A 21 -0.04 -12.08 -18.04
CA SER A 21 -0.98 -11.41 -18.93
C SER A 21 -2.35 -12.09 -18.93
N ALA A 22 -3.33 -11.50 -19.63
CA ALA A 22 -4.61 -12.17 -19.85
C ALA A 22 -4.40 -13.51 -20.57
N TRP A 23 -3.41 -13.60 -21.47
CA TRP A 23 -3.02 -14.86 -22.09
C TRP A 23 -2.51 -15.88 -21.07
N THR A 24 -1.53 -15.55 -20.23
CA THR A 24 -0.99 -16.54 -19.26
C THR A 24 -2.06 -16.98 -18.24
N ALA A 25 -3.02 -16.10 -17.92
CA ALA A 25 -4.15 -16.46 -17.07
C ALA A 25 -5.04 -17.58 -17.69
N THR A 26 -5.13 -17.66 -19.02
CA THR A 26 -5.85 -18.76 -19.70
C THR A 26 -5.13 -20.10 -19.59
N GLN A 27 -3.85 -20.10 -19.28
CA GLN A 27 -3.01 -21.29 -19.17
C GLN A 27 -2.90 -21.82 -17.73
N GLN A 28 -3.62 -21.23 -16.76
CA GLN A 28 -3.59 -21.68 -15.38
C GLN A 28 -4.10 -23.12 -15.23
N PRO A 29 -3.53 -23.90 -14.29
CA PRO A 29 -4.00 -25.23 -13.96
C PRO A 29 -5.48 -25.28 -13.57
N TYR A 30 -6.09 -26.43 -13.83
CA TYR A 30 -7.51 -26.68 -13.57
C TYR A 30 -7.87 -26.50 -12.08
N ASP A 31 -7.03 -27.01 -11.18
CA ASP A 31 -7.27 -26.93 -9.74
C ASP A 31 -7.14 -25.50 -9.20
N GLU A 32 -6.21 -24.70 -9.76
CA GLU A 32 -6.10 -23.28 -9.43
C GLU A 32 -7.34 -22.51 -9.87
N THR A 33 -7.79 -22.72 -11.12
CA THR A 33 -8.99 -22.08 -11.66
C THR A 33 -10.23 -22.42 -10.82
N ARG A 34 -10.38 -23.70 -10.44
CA ARG A 34 -11.47 -24.16 -9.57
C ARG A 34 -11.45 -23.47 -8.21
N THR A 35 -10.26 -23.34 -7.63
CA THR A 35 -10.06 -22.68 -6.32
C THR A 35 -10.40 -21.20 -6.40
N ILE A 36 -9.97 -20.50 -7.45
CA ILE A 36 -10.29 -19.08 -7.68
C ILE A 36 -11.80 -18.87 -7.84
N VAL A 37 -12.49 -19.74 -8.59
CA VAL A 37 -13.96 -19.67 -8.75
C VAL A 37 -14.67 -19.91 -7.42
N PHE A 38 -14.22 -20.88 -6.63
CA PHE A 38 -14.77 -21.13 -5.30
C PHE A 38 -14.60 -19.92 -4.37
N ILE A 39 -13.41 -19.33 -4.32
CA ILE A 39 -13.13 -18.14 -3.50
C ILE A 39 -14.01 -16.96 -3.94
N SER A 40 -14.19 -16.74 -5.25
CA SER A 40 -14.94 -15.60 -5.77
C SER A 40 -16.45 -15.74 -5.70
N LYS A 41 -17.00 -16.95 -5.91
CA LYS A 41 -18.46 -17.19 -5.95
C LYS A 41 -19.01 -17.88 -4.70
N GLY A 42 -18.14 -18.33 -3.79
CA GLY A 42 -18.52 -19.07 -2.58
C GLY A 42 -19.08 -20.47 -2.85
N LYS A 43 -19.00 -20.96 -4.09
CA LYS A 43 -19.45 -22.28 -4.51
C LYS A 43 -18.48 -22.84 -5.54
N PHE A 44 -18.22 -24.14 -5.45
CA PHE A 44 -17.52 -24.81 -6.53
C PHE A 44 -18.37 -24.74 -7.80
N PRO A 45 -17.75 -24.51 -8.96
CA PRO A 45 -18.46 -24.55 -10.23
C PRO A 45 -19.15 -25.92 -10.40
N GLU A 46 -20.44 -25.87 -10.73
CA GLU A 46 -21.29 -27.06 -10.92
C GLU A 46 -20.83 -27.91 -12.10
N ASP A 47 -20.36 -27.25 -13.16
CA ASP A 47 -19.78 -27.89 -14.33
C ASP A 47 -18.49 -27.18 -14.74
N MET A 48 -17.37 -27.86 -14.53
CA MET A 48 -16.06 -27.37 -14.94
C MET A 48 -15.85 -27.45 -16.46
N MET A 49 -16.60 -28.28 -17.19
CA MET A 49 -16.55 -28.27 -18.65
C MET A 49 -17.09 -26.97 -19.24
N VAL A 50 -18.10 -26.35 -18.62
CA VAL A 50 -18.61 -25.04 -19.06
C VAL A 50 -17.55 -23.95 -18.89
N LEU A 51 -16.83 -23.96 -17.77
CA LEU A 51 -15.69 -23.08 -17.53
C LEU A 51 -14.57 -23.33 -18.53
N GLU A 52 -14.29 -24.60 -18.82
CA GLU A 52 -13.28 -24.99 -19.78
C GLU A 52 -13.64 -24.54 -21.20
N ASN A 53 -14.88 -24.76 -21.62
CA ASN A 53 -15.39 -24.30 -22.90
C ASN A 53 -15.31 -22.78 -23.02
N GLY A 54 -15.61 -22.05 -21.93
CA GLY A 54 -15.41 -20.60 -21.85
C GLY A 54 -13.93 -20.20 -21.97
N ARG A 55 -13.02 -20.93 -21.32
CA ARG A 55 -11.56 -20.73 -21.41
C ARG A 55 -11.05 -20.98 -22.81
N GLN A 56 -11.48 -22.06 -23.47
CA GLN A 56 -11.15 -22.36 -24.86
C GLN A 56 -11.69 -21.30 -25.81
N ALA A 57 -12.91 -20.81 -25.61
CA ALA A 57 -13.46 -19.70 -26.41
C ALA A 57 -12.65 -18.40 -26.24
N VAL A 58 -12.15 -18.13 -25.03
CA VAL A 58 -11.22 -17.01 -24.78
C VAL A 58 -9.89 -17.23 -25.48
N ILE A 59 -9.28 -18.42 -25.37
CA ILE A 59 -8.03 -18.76 -26.06
C ILE A 59 -8.20 -18.59 -27.57
N GLU A 60 -9.28 -19.13 -28.16
CA GLU A 60 -9.56 -19.02 -29.58
C GLU A 60 -9.77 -17.57 -30.03
N TYR A 61 -10.43 -16.77 -29.21
CA TYR A 61 -10.57 -15.34 -29.45
C TYR A 61 -9.22 -14.61 -29.40
N LEU A 62 -8.36 -14.91 -28.42
CA LEU A 62 -7.03 -14.32 -28.27
C LEU A 62 -6.08 -14.73 -29.40
N LYS A 63 -6.16 -15.98 -29.88
CA LYS A 63 -5.38 -16.47 -31.03
C LYS A 63 -5.59 -15.68 -32.33
N ARG A 64 -6.68 -14.90 -32.44
CA ARG A 64 -6.94 -14.01 -33.58
C ARG A 64 -6.03 -12.78 -33.59
N PHE A 65 -5.37 -12.49 -32.47
CA PHE A 65 -4.42 -11.40 -32.31
C PHE A 65 -3.00 -12.01 -32.36
N SER A 66 -2.23 -11.63 -33.40
CA SER A 66 -0.86 -12.06 -33.77
C SER A 66 -0.19 -13.24 -33.00
N LEU A 67 -0.17 -14.41 -33.64
CA LEU A 67 0.66 -15.57 -33.29
C LEU A 67 1.80 -15.71 -34.30
N ASP A 68 2.94 -16.27 -33.89
CA ASP A 68 4.09 -16.52 -34.74
C ASP A 68 3.93 -17.85 -35.52
N GLN A 69 4.94 -18.18 -36.32
CA GLN A 69 4.95 -19.37 -37.17
C GLN A 69 5.00 -20.70 -36.39
N HIS A 70 5.16 -20.68 -35.07
CA HIS A 70 5.22 -21.85 -34.18
C HIS A 70 4.01 -21.93 -33.25
N GLY A 71 3.01 -21.05 -33.43
CA GLY A 71 1.81 -21.00 -32.60
C GLY A 71 2.05 -20.37 -31.24
N THR A 72 3.21 -19.73 -31.03
CA THR A 72 3.50 -18.91 -29.88
C THR A 72 2.98 -17.48 -30.11
N PRO A 73 2.45 -16.78 -29.10
CA PRO A 73 2.08 -15.38 -29.26
C PRO A 73 3.28 -14.59 -29.77
N ILE A 74 3.13 -13.83 -30.87
CA ILE A 74 4.13 -12.81 -31.20
C ILE A 74 4.04 -11.83 -30.02
N PRO A 75 5.09 -11.70 -29.20
CA PRO A 75 5.07 -10.69 -28.16
C PRO A 75 4.85 -9.36 -28.89
N PRO A 76 3.84 -8.56 -28.52
CA PRO A 76 3.78 -7.21 -29.04
C PRO A 76 5.15 -6.58 -28.76
N GLU A 77 5.71 -5.96 -29.81
CA GLU A 77 6.94 -5.17 -29.72
C GLU A 77 6.92 -4.41 -28.40
N GLN A 78 7.89 -4.72 -27.54
CA GLN A 78 8.02 -4.31 -26.13
C GLN A 78 7.15 -3.07 -25.86
N THR A 79 5.93 -3.31 -25.35
CA THR A 79 4.85 -2.31 -25.37
C THR A 79 5.40 -0.97 -24.94
N SER A 80 5.39 -0.01 -25.86
CA SER A 80 5.92 1.32 -25.64
C SER A 80 5.46 1.83 -24.27
N ARG A 81 6.37 2.45 -23.50
CA ARG A 81 6.10 2.97 -22.14
C ARG A 81 4.73 3.67 -22.09
N PRO A 82 4.00 3.70 -20.96
CA PRO A 82 2.75 4.44 -20.88
C PRO A 82 2.92 5.88 -21.37
N LYS A 83 1.92 6.45 -22.04
CA LYS A 83 2.02 7.79 -22.67
C LYS A 83 2.54 8.86 -21.70
N HIS A 84 2.16 8.78 -20.41
CA HIS A 84 2.64 9.72 -19.39
C HIS A 84 4.13 9.55 -19.08
N ILE A 85 4.71 8.35 -19.25
CA ILE A 85 6.13 8.06 -19.07
C ILE A 85 6.94 8.43 -20.32
N GLN A 86 6.38 8.27 -21.53
CA GLN A 86 7.08 8.63 -22.78
C GLN A 86 7.46 10.11 -22.84
N GLY A 87 6.65 10.98 -22.24
CA GLY A 87 6.91 12.42 -22.14
C GLY A 87 7.92 12.82 -21.06
N MET A 88 8.44 11.87 -20.26
CA MET A 88 9.36 12.15 -19.15
C MET A 88 10.83 12.10 -19.57
N PRO A 89 11.76 12.68 -18.79
CA PRO A 89 13.19 12.56 -19.03
C PRO A 89 13.68 11.11 -19.10
N SER A 90 14.74 10.87 -19.87
CA SER A 90 15.31 9.54 -20.11
C SER A 90 15.66 8.75 -18.85
N TRP A 91 16.12 9.43 -17.79
CA TRP A 91 16.44 8.79 -16.50
C TRP A 91 15.20 8.30 -15.75
N VAL A 92 14.05 8.98 -15.89
CA VAL A 92 12.77 8.50 -15.32
C VAL A 92 12.28 7.29 -16.09
N GLN A 93 12.41 7.33 -17.41
CA GLN A 93 12.06 6.21 -18.27
C GLN A 93 12.91 4.98 -17.95
N TRP A 94 14.22 5.16 -17.76
CA TRP A 94 15.12 4.09 -17.31
C TRP A 94 14.70 3.52 -15.95
N TYR A 95 14.34 4.38 -14.99
CA TYR A 95 13.90 3.92 -13.67
C TYR A 95 12.61 3.12 -13.74
N PHE A 96 11.66 3.57 -14.56
CA PHE A 96 10.43 2.85 -14.87
C PHE A 96 10.73 1.47 -15.49
N ASP A 97 11.61 1.43 -16.48
CA ASP A 97 12.01 0.19 -17.13
C ASP A 97 12.63 -0.78 -16.12
N TRP A 98 13.52 -0.30 -15.24
CA TRP A 98 14.12 -1.09 -14.16
C TRP A 98 13.08 -1.63 -13.18
N LEU A 99 12.12 -0.79 -12.73
CA LEU A 99 11.02 -1.22 -11.87
C LEU A 99 10.16 -2.30 -12.54
N SER A 100 10.01 -2.22 -13.86
CA SER A 100 9.25 -3.17 -14.69
C SER A 100 10.05 -4.38 -15.16
N SER A 101 11.35 -4.43 -14.87
CA SER A 101 12.25 -5.44 -15.41
C SER A 101 12.16 -6.79 -14.69
N ASP A 102 12.47 -7.86 -15.42
CA ASP A 102 12.62 -9.21 -14.88
C ASP A 102 13.99 -9.42 -14.18
N GLN A 103 14.78 -8.38 -13.94
CA GLN A 103 16.11 -8.49 -13.34
C GLN A 103 16.07 -9.00 -11.90
N ILE A 104 14.97 -8.75 -11.19
CA ILE A 104 14.76 -9.13 -9.79
C ILE A 104 13.71 -10.23 -9.71
N VAL A 105 13.82 -11.23 -10.57
CA VAL A 105 12.95 -12.42 -10.58
C VAL A 105 13.73 -13.62 -10.07
N VAL A 106 13.14 -14.32 -9.11
CA VAL A 106 13.66 -15.59 -8.61
C VAL A 106 12.72 -16.70 -9.08
N ASP A 107 13.29 -17.76 -9.63
CA ASP A 107 12.53 -18.98 -9.96
C ASP A 107 12.51 -19.90 -8.74
N ILE A 108 11.31 -20.14 -8.22
CA ILE A 108 11.08 -21.08 -7.12
C ILE A 108 10.11 -22.15 -7.61
N ALA A 109 10.60 -23.38 -7.77
CA ALA A 109 9.82 -24.54 -8.19
C ALA A 109 9.05 -24.34 -9.52
N GLY A 110 9.65 -23.61 -10.48
CA GLY A 110 9.04 -23.32 -11.78
C GLY A 110 8.12 -22.09 -11.78
N GLN A 111 7.93 -21.46 -10.61
CA GLN A 111 7.20 -20.20 -10.50
C GLN A 111 8.19 -19.03 -10.45
N LYS A 112 8.15 -18.18 -11.47
CA LYS A 112 8.86 -16.90 -11.50
C LYS A 112 8.19 -15.91 -10.56
N ILE A 113 8.92 -15.43 -9.57
CA ILE A 113 8.45 -14.45 -8.58
C ILE A 113 9.31 -13.19 -8.70
N ASN A 114 8.68 -12.06 -9.05
CA ASN A 114 9.32 -10.75 -9.05
C ASN A 114 9.36 -10.20 -7.62
N LEU A 115 10.56 -10.05 -7.04
CA LEU A 115 10.69 -9.64 -5.64
C LEU A 115 10.25 -8.19 -5.38
N LEU A 116 10.10 -7.37 -6.40
CA LEU A 116 9.72 -5.96 -6.30
C LEU A 116 8.23 -5.72 -6.56
N GLN A 117 7.63 -6.52 -7.44
CA GLN A 117 6.23 -6.35 -7.84
C GLN A 117 5.25 -7.37 -7.24
N ASP A 118 5.66 -8.63 -7.06
CA ASP A 118 4.74 -9.65 -6.58
C ASP A 118 4.35 -9.40 -5.13
N ALA A 119 3.08 -9.64 -4.82
CA ALA A 119 2.49 -9.32 -3.54
C ALA A 119 2.83 -10.34 -2.44
N SER A 120 4.12 -10.53 -2.18
CA SER A 120 4.64 -11.47 -1.18
C SER A 120 4.29 -11.05 0.24
N LEU A 121 4.39 -9.75 0.52
CA LEU A 121 4.11 -9.21 1.85
C LEU A 121 2.74 -8.57 1.94
N ASP A 122 2.17 -8.10 0.82
CA ASP A 122 0.84 -7.49 0.68
C ASP A 122 0.40 -6.74 1.95
N HIS A 123 -0.35 -7.39 2.84
CA HIS A 123 -0.78 -6.87 4.13
C HIS A 123 0.32 -6.36 5.08
N LEU A 124 1.44 -7.09 5.17
CA LEU A 124 2.57 -6.89 6.08
C LEU A 124 3.63 -5.92 5.54
N TRP A 125 3.44 -5.36 4.35
CA TRP A 125 4.41 -4.48 3.69
C TRP A 125 4.86 -3.32 4.59
N PHE A 126 3.93 -2.72 5.33
CA PHE A 126 4.22 -1.59 6.22
C PHE A 126 5.13 -1.99 7.38
N LEU A 127 4.91 -3.17 7.98
CA LEU A 127 5.75 -3.69 9.05
C LEU A 127 7.17 -4.00 8.55
N TRP A 128 7.27 -4.47 7.31
CA TRP A 128 8.55 -4.71 6.67
C TRP A 128 9.34 -3.42 6.42
N PHE A 129 8.66 -2.35 5.99
CA PHE A 129 9.28 -1.02 5.88
C PHE A 129 9.77 -0.53 7.24
N LEU A 130 8.95 -0.68 8.28
CA LEU A 130 9.31 -0.29 9.64
C LEU A 130 10.55 -1.05 10.13
N TRP A 131 10.65 -2.35 9.85
CA TRP A 131 11.82 -3.15 10.20
C TRP A 131 13.10 -2.57 9.59
N TRP A 132 13.11 -2.30 8.27
CA TRP A 132 14.26 -1.70 7.58
C TRP A 132 14.61 -0.31 8.11
N LEU A 133 13.60 0.53 8.36
CA LEU A 133 13.80 1.88 8.90
C LEU A 133 14.39 1.85 10.32
N CYS A 134 13.93 0.93 11.17
CA CYS A 134 14.51 0.72 12.50
C CYS A 134 15.96 0.23 12.43
N VAL A 135 16.27 -0.72 11.54
CA VAL A 135 17.66 -1.18 11.31
C VAL A 135 18.54 -0.04 10.82
N LEU A 136 18.07 0.73 9.84
CA LEU A 136 18.79 1.88 9.31
C LEU A 136 19.02 2.94 10.39
N HIS A 137 18.00 3.27 11.17
CA HIS A 137 18.10 4.20 12.28
C HIS A 137 19.11 3.73 13.33
N TYR A 138 19.11 2.44 13.69
CA TYR A 138 20.11 1.86 14.58
C TYR A 138 21.54 1.98 14.03
N ILE A 139 21.72 1.70 12.73
CA ILE A 139 23.01 1.83 12.05
C ILE A 139 23.48 3.29 12.10
N LEU A 140 22.62 4.25 11.77
CA LEU A 140 22.91 5.69 11.82
C LEU A 140 23.23 6.18 13.23
N ASP A 141 22.51 5.69 14.25
CA ASP A 141 22.84 5.97 15.64
C ASP A 141 24.22 5.42 16.01
N CYS A 142 24.57 4.19 15.59
CA CYS A 142 25.90 3.62 15.82
C CYS A 142 27.02 4.42 15.12
N LEU A 143 26.78 4.88 13.90
CA LEU A 143 27.73 5.70 13.12
C LEU A 143 27.90 7.12 13.67
N SER A 144 26.86 7.67 14.31
CA SER A 144 26.87 9.02 14.85
C SER A 144 27.40 9.12 16.29
N ARG A 145 27.43 8.02 17.05
CA ARG A 145 28.05 7.94 18.41
C ARG A 145 29.45 8.54 18.57
N PRO A 146 30.41 8.44 17.62
CA PRO A 146 31.72 9.07 17.76
C PRO A 146 31.69 10.60 17.61
N ILE A 147 30.59 11.16 17.10
CA ILE A 147 30.33 12.60 17.03
C ILE A 147 29.51 12.90 18.29
N GLY A 148 30.16 13.45 19.33
CA GLY A 148 29.56 13.65 20.66
C GLY A 148 28.16 14.30 20.62
N PRO A 149 27.35 14.19 21.69
CA PRO A 149 25.98 14.68 21.69
C PRO A 149 26.01 16.19 21.48
N GLY A 150 25.83 16.61 20.23
CA GLY A 150 25.60 17.99 19.87
C GLY A 150 24.24 18.35 20.43
N ALA A 151 24.22 18.76 21.70
CA ALA A 151 23.11 19.39 22.36
C ALA A 151 22.79 20.65 21.55
N THR A 152 21.96 20.49 20.53
CA THR A 152 21.50 21.60 19.71
C THR A 152 20.25 22.13 20.38
N GLU A 153 20.51 23.14 21.18
CA GLU A 153 19.53 24.10 21.64
C GLU A 153 18.56 24.51 20.51
N LYS A 154 17.31 24.74 20.94
CA LYS A 154 16.33 25.71 20.42
C LYS A 154 15.36 25.23 19.35
N ALA A 155 14.08 25.35 19.71
CA ALA A 155 12.88 25.28 18.87
C ALA A 155 12.94 26.03 17.52
N ASN A 156 13.97 26.86 17.28
CA ASN A 156 14.21 27.56 16.02
C ASN A 156 14.51 26.64 14.82
N LEU A 157 14.89 25.37 15.06
CA LEU A 157 15.12 24.41 13.96
C LEU A 157 13.85 23.70 13.48
N ILE A 158 12.73 23.82 14.21
CA ILE A 158 11.48 23.10 13.90
C ILE A 158 10.97 23.42 12.49
N TYR A 159 10.85 24.72 12.16
CA TYR A 159 10.35 25.14 10.84
C TYR A 159 11.32 24.82 9.70
N PRO A 160 12.64 25.10 9.80
CA PRO A 160 13.59 24.63 8.80
C PRO A 160 13.56 23.11 8.61
N GLY A 161 13.50 22.33 9.69
CA GLY A 161 13.42 20.87 9.62
C GLY A 161 12.14 20.38 8.94
N LEU A 162 10.99 20.98 9.27
CA LEU A 162 9.72 20.71 8.60
C LEU A 162 9.78 21.09 7.12
N MET A 163 10.41 22.22 6.78
CA MET A 163 10.52 22.68 5.40
C MET A 163 11.41 21.75 4.57
N VAL A 164 12.52 21.27 5.12
CA VAL A 164 13.35 20.23 4.51
C VAL A 164 12.56 18.95 4.34
N ALA A 165 11.85 18.48 5.37
CA ALA A 165 11.02 17.29 5.28
C ALA A 165 9.92 17.43 4.23
N PHE A 166 9.26 18.59 4.14
CA PHE A 166 8.27 18.90 3.12
C PHE A 166 8.84 18.87 1.71
N VAL A 167 10.01 19.49 1.48
CA VAL A 167 10.69 19.47 0.18
C VAL A 167 11.09 18.04 -0.19
N LEU A 168 11.63 17.27 0.74
CA LEU A 168 11.96 15.86 0.51
C LEU A 168 10.71 15.02 0.21
N THR A 169 9.59 15.25 0.90
CA THR A 169 8.30 14.63 0.58
C THR A 169 7.87 14.99 -0.84
N CYS A 170 7.93 16.25 -1.24
CA CYS A 170 7.60 16.68 -2.61
C CYS A 170 8.50 15.99 -3.64
N CYS A 171 9.81 15.93 -3.37
CA CYS A 171 10.77 15.24 -4.22
C CYS A 171 10.39 13.77 -4.38
N MET A 172 10.15 13.03 -3.29
CA MET A 172 9.78 11.61 -3.36
C MET A 172 8.39 11.41 -4.01
N GLN A 173 7.44 12.31 -3.73
CA GLN A 173 6.11 12.32 -4.34
C GLN A 173 6.18 12.52 -5.86
N ALA A 174 7.18 13.25 -6.37
CA ALA A 174 7.40 13.42 -7.80
C ALA A 174 7.78 12.11 -8.52
N TRP A 175 8.20 11.08 -7.79
CA TRP A 175 8.50 9.74 -8.31
C TRP A 175 7.34 8.74 -8.15
N MET A 176 6.19 9.18 -7.64
CA MET A 176 4.99 8.35 -7.56
C MET A 176 4.27 8.28 -8.92
N GLY A 177 3.46 7.24 -9.11
CA GLY A 177 2.78 6.94 -10.37
C GLY A 177 3.72 6.37 -11.45
N LEU A 178 4.85 5.79 -11.03
CA LEU A 178 5.87 5.20 -11.91
C LEU A 178 5.82 3.66 -11.91
N ASP A 179 4.69 3.06 -11.54
CA ASP A 179 4.56 1.61 -11.40
C ASP A 179 3.42 1.04 -12.27
N TYR A 180 3.61 -0.21 -12.72
CA TYR A 180 2.68 -0.99 -13.53
C TYR A 180 1.63 -1.74 -12.71
N SER A 181 1.75 -1.76 -11.39
CA SER A 181 0.83 -2.55 -10.57
C SER A 181 -0.62 -2.14 -10.87
N PRO A 182 -1.47 -3.08 -11.35
CA PRO A 182 -2.88 -2.80 -11.53
C PRO A 182 -3.43 -2.51 -10.15
N LYS A 183 -3.60 -1.22 -9.84
CA LYS A 183 -4.25 -0.76 -8.62
C LYS A 183 -5.67 -1.32 -8.67
N LEU A 184 -5.92 -2.47 -8.02
CA LEU A 184 -7.23 -3.14 -7.97
C LEU A 184 -8.32 -2.15 -7.50
N LEU A 185 -7.90 -1.16 -6.71
CA LEU A 185 -8.58 0.11 -6.48
C LEU A 185 -7.70 1.22 -7.05
N ASN A 186 -8.01 1.71 -8.25
CA ASN A 186 -7.36 2.86 -8.89
C ASN A 186 -7.58 4.12 -8.03
N PHE A 187 -6.80 4.28 -6.96
CA PHE A 187 -6.70 5.55 -6.26
C PHE A 187 -5.69 6.41 -7.05
N PRO A 188 -6.15 7.44 -7.77
CA PRO A 188 -5.27 8.30 -8.58
C PRO A 188 -4.37 9.19 -7.71
N VAL A 189 -4.58 9.16 -6.40
CA VAL A 189 -4.01 10.06 -5.41
C VAL A 189 -3.47 9.22 -4.26
N GLY A 190 -2.29 9.57 -3.76
CA GLY A 190 -1.57 8.87 -2.70
C GLY A 190 -0.22 8.32 -3.17
N PRO A 191 0.62 7.86 -2.23
CA PRO A 191 1.85 7.16 -2.54
C PRO A 191 1.59 5.81 -3.21
N ASP A 192 2.57 5.34 -3.99
CA ASP A 192 2.50 4.02 -4.63
C ASP A 192 2.57 2.87 -3.62
N PHE A 193 2.06 1.72 -4.04
CA PHE A 193 2.02 0.50 -3.23
C PHE A 193 3.24 -0.38 -3.51
N SER A 194 3.86 -0.91 -2.45
CA SER A 194 5.08 -1.72 -2.54
C SER A 194 4.93 -3.05 -1.76
N PRO A 195 4.21 -4.03 -2.32
CA PRO A 195 3.95 -5.30 -1.63
C PRO A 195 5.06 -6.35 -1.80
N GLY A 196 6.06 -6.04 -2.63
CA GLY A 196 7.23 -6.88 -2.87
C GLY A 196 8.07 -7.09 -1.62
N LEU A 197 8.86 -8.17 -1.65
CA LEU A 197 9.88 -8.45 -0.63
C LEU A 197 10.97 -7.37 -0.62
N ILE A 198 11.32 -6.81 -1.77
CA ILE A 198 12.23 -5.68 -1.88
C ILE A 198 11.41 -4.39 -1.96
N PRO A 199 11.50 -3.48 -0.97
CA PRO A 199 10.82 -2.20 -1.01
C PRO A 199 11.22 -1.38 -2.24
N LYS A 200 10.23 -0.81 -2.93
CA LYS A 200 10.49 0.13 -4.01
C LYS A 200 11.23 1.36 -3.45
N PRO A 201 12.40 1.76 -4.02
CA PRO A 201 13.22 2.81 -3.44
C PRO A 201 12.48 4.13 -3.19
N HIS A 202 11.71 4.62 -4.17
CA HIS A 202 10.96 5.88 -4.03
C HIS A 202 9.88 5.83 -2.94
N VAL A 203 9.18 4.69 -2.81
CA VAL A 203 8.17 4.47 -1.75
C VAL A 203 8.86 4.38 -0.39
N PHE A 204 9.95 3.61 -0.30
CA PHE A 204 10.72 3.47 0.94
C PHE A 204 11.25 4.80 1.44
N LEU A 205 11.87 5.60 0.55
CA LEU A 205 12.39 6.92 0.88
C LEU A 205 11.27 7.89 1.27
N TYR A 206 10.10 7.83 0.62
CA TYR A 206 8.94 8.62 1.01
C TYR A 206 8.56 8.40 2.48
N TYR A 207 8.43 7.13 2.91
CA TYR A 207 8.13 6.80 4.31
C TYR A 207 9.31 7.09 5.26
N ALA A 208 10.56 6.96 4.79
CA ALA A 208 11.75 7.31 5.56
C ALA A 208 11.73 8.77 6.01
N VAL A 209 11.29 9.71 5.16
CA VAL A 209 11.16 11.13 5.51
C VAL A 209 10.32 11.31 6.77
N PHE A 210 9.14 10.69 6.83
CA PHE A 210 8.25 10.80 8.00
C PHE A 210 8.83 10.12 9.24
N PHE A 211 9.45 8.95 9.07
CA PHE A 211 10.05 8.21 10.18
C PHE A 211 11.20 9.00 10.82
N PHE A 212 12.14 9.50 10.01
CA PHE A 212 13.28 10.26 10.51
C PHE A 212 12.88 11.64 11.02
N PHE A 213 11.94 12.31 10.36
CA PHE A 213 11.36 13.54 10.89
C PHE A 213 10.72 13.31 12.26
N GLY A 214 9.94 12.24 12.42
CA GLY A 214 9.32 11.88 13.69
C GLY A 214 10.35 11.58 14.79
N SER A 215 11.38 10.78 14.48
CA SER A 215 12.47 10.49 15.43
C SER A 215 13.23 11.76 15.84
N TRP A 216 13.57 12.62 14.87
CA TRP A 216 14.24 13.89 15.12
C TRP A 216 13.36 14.85 15.94
N TYR A 217 12.09 15.00 15.57
CA TYR A 217 11.12 15.84 16.29
C TYR A 217 10.88 15.35 17.71
N PHE A 218 10.85 14.04 17.94
CA PHE A 218 10.77 13.47 19.29
C PHE A 218 12.01 13.85 20.14
N ARG A 219 13.22 13.83 19.56
CA ARG A 219 14.46 14.23 20.25
C ARG A 219 14.51 15.73 20.56
N LEU A 220 13.79 16.57 19.83
CA LEU A 220 13.66 18.01 20.14
C LEU A 220 12.89 18.27 21.44
N GLY A 221 12.08 17.32 21.92
CA GLY A 221 11.38 17.43 23.20
C GLY A 221 10.28 18.50 23.23
N ASP A 222 9.54 18.69 22.13
CA ASP A 222 8.44 19.66 22.03
C ASP A 222 7.22 19.26 22.86
N ASN A 223 7.28 19.50 24.18
CA ASN A 223 6.21 19.18 25.12
C ASN A 223 4.94 20.02 24.90
N GLU A 224 5.08 21.22 24.33
CA GLU A 224 4.00 22.18 24.07
C GLU A 224 3.25 21.90 22.75
N CYS A 225 3.70 20.89 21.99
CA CYS A 225 3.12 20.50 20.71
C CYS A 225 2.96 21.69 19.75
N PHE A 226 4.05 22.43 19.56
CA PHE A 226 4.06 23.66 18.77
C PHE A 226 3.61 23.42 17.31
N LEU A 227 4.08 22.33 16.68
CA LEU A 227 3.66 21.97 15.32
C LEU A 227 2.18 21.53 15.23
N GLY A 228 1.64 20.94 16.29
CA GLY A 228 0.25 20.46 16.35
C GLY A 228 -0.75 21.50 16.84
N ARG A 229 -0.30 22.69 17.25
CA ARG A 229 -1.13 23.74 17.88
C ARG A 229 -2.39 24.10 17.07
N TYR A 230 -2.29 24.08 15.74
CA TYR A 230 -3.36 24.46 14.84
C TYR A 230 -4.22 23.29 14.35
N TRP A 231 -4.22 22.14 15.03
CA TRP A 231 -4.94 20.93 14.59
C TRP A 231 -6.42 21.17 14.25
N ARG A 232 -7.10 22.05 15.00
CA ARG A 232 -8.51 22.40 14.81
C ARG A 232 -8.80 22.99 13.44
N TRP A 233 -7.81 23.64 12.83
CA TRP A 233 -7.90 24.21 11.48
C TRP A 233 -7.21 23.31 10.46
N ALA A 234 -6.07 22.72 10.81
CA ALA A 234 -5.30 21.86 9.92
C ALA A 234 -6.10 20.65 9.42
N LEU A 235 -6.83 19.96 10.30
CA LEU A 235 -7.61 18.78 9.92
C LEU A 235 -8.81 19.12 9.01
N PRO A 236 -9.68 20.11 9.33
CA PRO A 236 -10.74 20.51 8.41
C PRO A 236 -10.22 21.05 7.08
N ILE A 237 -9.15 21.85 7.07
CA ILE A 237 -8.56 22.37 5.81
C ILE A 237 -8.04 21.21 4.97
N ALA A 238 -7.33 20.24 5.57
CA ALA A 238 -6.87 19.06 4.85
C ALA A 238 -8.04 18.27 4.24
N MET A 239 -9.09 18.00 5.02
CA MET A 239 -10.21 17.14 4.61
C MET A 239 -11.21 17.82 3.67
N LEU A 240 -11.55 19.09 3.91
CA LEU A 240 -12.63 19.77 3.21
C LEU A 240 -12.14 20.64 2.05
N VAL A 241 -10.86 21.03 2.05
CA VAL A 241 -10.28 21.90 1.01
C VAL A 241 -9.23 21.13 0.19
N LEU A 242 -8.18 20.63 0.85
CA LEU A 242 -7.07 20.01 0.11
C LEU A 242 -7.46 18.68 -0.51
N PHE A 243 -8.17 17.80 0.19
CA PHE A 243 -8.55 16.50 -0.36
C PHE A 243 -9.40 16.61 -1.64
N PRO A 244 -10.49 17.41 -1.69
CA PRO A 244 -11.21 17.64 -2.95
C PRO A 244 -10.35 18.29 -4.03
N LEU A 245 -9.48 19.24 -3.66
CA LEU A 245 -8.61 19.92 -4.62
C LEU A 245 -7.59 18.96 -5.26
N VAL A 246 -6.98 18.08 -4.45
CA VAL A 246 -6.07 17.03 -4.94
C VAL A 246 -6.78 16.09 -5.92
N LEU A 247 -8.04 15.75 -5.68
CA LEU A 247 -8.83 14.94 -6.61
C LEU A 247 -9.17 15.70 -7.89
N ALA A 248 -9.51 16.99 -7.78
CA ALA A 248 -9.87 17.84 -8.92
C ALA A 248 -8.66 18.13 -9.83
N THR A 249 -7.45 18.21 -9.29
CA THR A 249 -6.22 18.52 -10.03
C THR A 249 -5.35 17.29 -10.27
N LYS A 250 -5.94 16.08 -10.28
CA LYS A 250 -5.21 14.80 -10.44
C LYS A 250 -4.38 14.71 -11.72
N ASP A 251 -4.81 15.40 -12.78
CA ASP A 251 -4.17 15.36 -14.09
C ASP A 251 -3.01 16.39 -14.20
N GLU A 252 -2.97 17.38 -13.29
CA GLU A 252 -1.96 18.43 -13.22
C GLU A 252 -0.79 18.02 -12.31
N ARG A 253 0.16 17.24 -12.84
CA ARG A 253 1.21 16.55 -12.05
C ARG A 253 1.93 17.47 -11.04
N LEU A 254 2.42 18.63 -11.45
CA LEU A 254 3.22 19.53 -10.59
C LEU A 254 2.40 20.07 -9.43
N LEU A 255 1.20 20.57 -9.70
CA LEU A 255 0.28 21.06 -8.69
C LEU A 255 -0.13 19.92 -7.74
N ASN A 256 -0.40 18.74 -8.30
CA ASN A 256 -0.82 17.58 -7.52
C ASN A 256 0.25 17.10 -6.53
N ILE A 257 1.53 17.11 -6.91
CA ILE A 257 2.66 16.79 -6.02
C ILE A 257 2.65 17.69 -4.77
N LEU A 258 2.52 19.00 -4.97
CA LEU A 258 2.49 19.98 -3.89
C LEU A 258 1.27 19.79 -2.99
N LEU A 259 0.09 19.65 -3.59
CA LEU A 259 -1.15 19.51 -2.84
C LEU A 259 -1.21 18.19 -2.05
N GLN A 260 -0.73 17.07 -2.60
CA GLN A 260 -0.65 15.79 -1.90
C GLN A 260 0.32 15.86 -0.71
N SER A 261 1.47 16.49 -0.91
CA SER A 261 2.46 16.66 0.16
C SER A 261 1.90 17.56 1.26
N LEU A 262 1.24 18.67 0.89
CA LEU A 262 0.63 19.59 1.85
C LEU A 262 -0.52 18.92 2.61
N TYR A 263 -1.39 18.20 1.91
CA TYR A 263 -2.46 17.41 2.52
C TYR A 263 -1.88 16.44 3.56
N THR A 264 -0.85 15.68 3.17
CA THR A 264 -0.22 14.70 4.05
C THR A 264 0.37 15.35 5.29
N TRP A 265 1.12 16.45 5.15
CA TRP A 265 1.73 17.13 6.29
C TRP A 265 0.70 17.80 7.20
N LEU A 266 -0.37 18.41 6.66
CA LEU A 266 -1.45 18.93 7.50
C LEU A 266 -2.17 17.83 8.28
N MET A 267 -2.38 16.67 7.64
CA MET A 267 -2.93 15.49 8.31
C MET A 267 -2.01 14.97 9.41
N VAL A 268 -0.71 14.88 9.18
CA VAL A 268 0.29 14.45 10.16
C VAL A 268 0.33 15.42 11.35
N LEU A 269 0.55 16.71 11.11
CA LEU A 269 0.66 17.72 12.17
C LEU A 269 -0.67 17.90 12.92
N GLY A 270 -1.79 17.89 12.19
CA GLY A 270 -3.12 17.93 12.77
C GLY A 270 -3.41 16.72 13.64
N SER A 271 -3.00 15.52 13.23
CA SER A 271 -3.17 14.29 14.03
C SER A 271 -2.29 14.30 15.28
N ILE A 272 -1.06 14.81 15.19
CA ILE A 272 -0.17 15.01 16.35
C ILE A 272 -0.83 15.96 17.36
N GLY A 273 -1.34 17.09 16.91
CA GLY A 273 -2.01 18.06 17.79
C GLY A 273 -3.32 17.55 18.38
N LEU A 274 -4.11 16.81 17.61
CA LEU A 274 -5.31 16.14 18.11
C LEU A 274 -4.95 15.09 19.17
N ALA A 275 -3.92 14.27 18.91
CA ALA A 275 -3.43 13.28 19.86
C ALA A 275 -2.94 13.95 21.16
N HIS A 276 -2.17 15.03 21.06
CA HIS A 276 -1.73 15.80 22.23
C HIS A 276 -2.91 16.36 23.03
N CYS A 277 -3.97 16.83 22.36
CA CYS A 277 -5.18 17.30 23.01
C CYS A 277 -5.99 16.18 23.68
N LEU A 278 -6.09 15.00 23.06
CA LEU A 278 -6.91 13.88 23.55
C LEU A 278 -6.20 13.03 24.62
N PHE A 279 -4.87 12.92 24.58
CA PHE A 279 -4.09 12.02 25.42
C PHE A 279 -3.31 12.71 26.54
N GLN A 280 -3.78 13.87 27.03
CA GLN A 280 -3.15 14.57 28.16
C GLN A 280 -3.23 13.82 29.50
N ARG A 281 -4.16 12.86 29.60
CA ARG A 281 -4.33 12.03 30.79
C ARG A 281 -4.23 10.57 30.42
N GLU A 282 -3.62 9.79 31.31
CA GLU A 282 -3.59 8.34 31.16
C GLU A 282 -5.02 7.79 31.21
N SER A 283 -5.38 7.05 30.17
CA SER A 283 -6.67 6.37 30.05
C SER A 283 -6.44 4.89 29.89
N LYS A 284 -7.06 4.09 30.76
CA LYS A 284 -7.03 2.62 30.68
C LYS A 284 -7.63 2.12 29.37
N ILE A 285 -8.65 2.80 28.85
CA ILE A 285 -9.31 2.44 27.59
C ILE A 285 -8.36 2.68 26.41
N PHE A 286 -7.75 3.87 26.33
CA PHE A 286 -6.81 4.16 25.23
C PHE A 286 -5.54 3.33 25.31
N ARG A 287 -5.05 3.03 26.52
CA ARG A 287 -3.95 2.08 26.71
C ARG A 287 -4.31 0.71 26.17
N TYR A 288 -5.49 0.19 26.51
CA TYR A 288 -5.98 -1.09 26.01
C TYR A 288 -6.09 -1.09 24.48
N MET A 289 -6.65 -0.02 23.88
CA MET A 289 -6.73 0.11 22.43
C MET A 289 -5.34 0.08 21.80
N ALA A 290 -4.39 0.87 22.29
CA ALA A 290 -3.02 0.90 21.78
C ALA A 290 -2.34 -0.48 21.88
N ASP A 291 -2.45 -1.17 23.03
CA ASP A 291 -1.87 -2.50 23.24
C ASP A 291 -2.53 -3.58 22.36
N SER A 292 -3.76 -3.35 21.89
CA SER A 292 -4.49 -4.27 21.02
C SER A 292 -4.24 -4.02 19.52
N SER A 293 -3.89 -2.78 19.14
CA SER A 293 -3.78 -2.34 17.73
C SER A 293 -2.86 -3.23 16.89
N TYR A 294 -1.76 -3.73 17.46
CA TYR A 294 -0.84 -4.60 16.74
C TYR A 294 -1.46 -5.96 16.41
N TRP A 295 -2.17 -6.59 17.37
CA TRP A 295 -2.88 -7.85 17.13
C TRP A 295 -4.03 -7.68 16.13
N LEU A 296 -4.81 -6.61 16.30
CA LEU A 296 -5.89 -6.24 15.37
C LEU A 296 -5.33 -6.07 13.95
N TYR A 297 -4.21 -5.38 13.78
CA TYR A 297 -3.53 -5.25 12.50
C TYR A 297 -3.15 -6.61 11.91
N LEU A 298 -2.57 -7.53 12.68
CA LEU A 298 -2.17 -8.84 12.16
C LEU A 298 -3.36 -9.73 11.76
N THR A 299 -4.48 -9.63 12.48
CA THR A 299 -5.54 -10.65 12.42
C THR A 299 -6.86 -10.18 11.83
N HIS A 300 -7.00 -8.92 11.40
CA HIS A 300 -8.28 -8.43 10.88
C HIS A 300 -8.64 -8.95 9.49
N ILE A 301 -7.69 -9.33 8.63
CA ILE A 301 -8.01 -9.74 7.26
C ILE A 301 -8.98 -10.93 7.23
N PRO A 302 -8.77 -12.06 7.93
CA PRO A 302 -9.70 -13.18 7.89
C PRO A 302 -11.13 -12.84 8.39
N PRO A 303 -11.33 -12.20 9.56
CA PRO A 303 -12.66 -11.78 10.00
C PRO A 303 -13.33 -10.78 9.07
N VAL A 304 -12.59 -9.83 8.49
CA VAL A 304 -13.15 -8.87 7.51
C VAL A 304 -13.65 -9.62 6.27
N LEU A 305 -12.82 -10.49 5.69
CA LEU A 305 -13.18 -11.26 4.50
C LEU A 305 -14.36 -12.19 4.77
N PHE A 306 -14.39 -12.83 5.94
CA PHE A 306 -15.51 -13.67 6.36
C PHE A 306 -16.82 -12.87 6.47
N MET A 307 -16.78 -11.70 7.10
CA MET A 307 -17.96 -10.82 7.19
C MET A 307 -18.40 -10.29 5.82
N GLN A 308 -17.46 -9.93 4.95
CA GLN A 308 -17.76 -9.53 3.58
C GLN A 308 -18.43 -10.65 2.79
N TRP A 309 -17.95 -11.89 2.93
CA TRP A 309 -18.54 -13.07 2.30
C TRP A 309 -19.97 -13.33 2.79
N LEU A 310 -20.20 -13.28 4.11
CA LEU A 310 -21.54 -13.46 4.70
C LEU A 310 -22.54 -12.38 4.23
N LEU A 311 -22.10 -11.13 4.13
CA LEU A 311 -22.94 -10.00 3.79
C LEU A 311 -23.09 -9.77 2.27
N LEU A 312 -22.36 -10.54 1.45
CA LEU A 312 -22.26 -10.32 0.00
C LEU A 312 -23.64 -10.31 -0.67
N PHE A 313 -24.44 -11.37 -0.44
CA PHE A 313 -25.73 -11.58 -1.11
C PHE A 313 -26.93 -10.96 -0.38
N LEU A 314 -26.73 -10.37 0.80
CA LEU A 314 -27.83 -9.79 1.57
C LEU A 314 -28.34 -8.51 0.88
N PRO A 315 -29.64 -8.37 0.57
CA PRO A 315 -30.17 -7.20 -0.15
C PRO A 315 -30.44 -6.02 0.79
N VAL A 316 -29.42 -5.62 1.57
CA VAL A 316 -29.49 -4.46 2.47
C VAL A 316 -28.54 -3.34 2.01
N PRO A 317 -28.81 -2.07 2.38
CA PRO A 317 -27.96 -0.95 1.97
C PRO A 317 -26.49 -1.13 2.37
N ALA A 318 -25.58 -0.61 1.55
CA ALA A 318 -24.13 -0.76 1.76
C ALA A 318 -23.66 -0.22 3.12
N LEU A 319 -24.22 0.90 3.59
CA LEU A 319 -23.90 1.46 4.89
C LEU A 319 -24.26 0.51 6.04
N VAL A 320 -25.40 -0.20 5.94
CA VAL A 320 -25.81 -1.19 6.93
C VAL A 320 -24.85 -2.38 6.92
N LYS A 321 -24.49 -2.90 5.73
CA LYS A 321 -23.49 -3.97 5.62
C LYS A 321 -22.16 -3.56 6.25
N PHE A 322 -21.69 -2.35 5.94
CA PHE A 322 -20.46 -1.81 6.48
C PHE A 322 -20.52 -1.71 8.01
N THR A 323 -21.56 -1.09 8.57
CA THR A 323 -21.69 -0.92 10.02
C THR A 323 -21.76 -2.27 10.74
N VAL A 324 -22.57 -3.21 10.24
CA VAL A 324 -22.71 -4.55 10.84
C VAL A 324 -21.39 -5.32 10.74
N GLY A 325 -20.77 -5.36 9.56
CA GLY A 325 -19.49 -6.01 9.34
C GLY A 325 -18.40 -5.43 10.24
N PHE A 326 -18.28 -4.10 10.29
CA PHE A 326 -17.31 -3.41 11.13
C PHE A 326 -17.48 -3.73 12.62
N LEU A 327 -18.70 -3.60 13.16
CA LEU A 327 -18.96 -3.83 14.58
C LEU A 327 -18.69 -5.29 14.99
N ILE A 328 -19.14 -6.25 14.17
CA ILE A 328 -18.92 -7.68 14.45
C ILE A 328 -17.44 -8.02 14.34
N THR A 329 -16.74 -7.54 13.29
CA THR A 329 -15.30 -7.76 13.15
C THR A 329 -14.53 -7.16 14.33
N MET A 330 -14.84 -5.94 14.75
CA MET A 330 -14.20 -5.33 15.92
C MET A 330 -14.43 -6.14 17.20
N LEU A 331 -15.66 -6.62 17.41
CA LEU A 331 -15.99 -7.49 18.55
C LEU A 331 -15.14 -8.76 18.54
N ILE A 332 -15.07 -9.46 17.40
CA ILE A 332 -14.28 -10.69 17.22
C ILE A 332 -12.80 -10.39 17.51
N LEU A 333 -12.26 -9.29 16.97
CA LEU A 333 -10.86 -8.96 17.15
C LEU A 333 -10.51 -8.63 18.60
N PHE A 334 -11.31 -7.82 19.29
CA PHE A 334 -11.08 -7.52 20.70
C PHE A 334 -11.25 -8.76 21.59
N ALA A 335 -12.25 -9.60 21.32
CA ALA A 335 -12.42 -10.88 22.03
C ALA A 335 -11.21 -11.79 21.81
N SER A 336 -10.73 -11.91 20.56
CA SER A 336 -9.54 -12.71 20.24
C SER A 336 -8.28 -12.17 20.95
N TYR A 337 -8.12 -10.86 21.05
CA TYR A 337 -7.01 -10.24 21.77
C TYR A 337 -7.07 -10.54 23.27
N GLU A 338 -8.24 -10.40 23.91
CA GLU A 338 -8.40 -10.66 25.34
C GLU A 338 -8.11 -12.13 25.69
N LEU A 339 -8.57 -13.06 24.86
CA LEU A 339 -8.46 -14.50 25.09
C LEU A 339 -7.07 -15.06 24.71
N LEU A 340 -6.53 -14.66 23.56
CA LEU A 340 -5.35 -15.30 22.97
C LEU A 340 -4.04 -14.55 23.22
N VAL A 341 -4.09 -13.25 23.49
CA VAL A 341 -2.89 -12.41 23.56
C VAL A 341 -2.68 -11.81 24.94
N ARG A 342 -3.65 -11.05 25.47
CA ARG A 342 -3.44 -10.17 26.62
C ARG A 342 -2.88 -10.86 27.87
N ARG A 343 -3.26 -12.13 28.08
CA ARG A 343 -2.86 -12.93 29.24
C ARG A 343 -1.88 -14.05 28.90
N THR A 344 -1.40 -14.12 27.66
CA THR A 344 -0.55 -15.22 27.18
C THR A 344 0.91 -14.79 27.02
N VAL A 345 1.77 -15.76 26.69
CA VAL A 345 3.17 -15.50 26.33
C VAL A 345 3.26 -14.59 25.11
N ILE A 346 2.31 -14.71 24.17
CA ILE A 346 2.22 -13.87 22.97
C ILE A 346 2.07 -12.40 23.37
N GLY A 347 1.17 -12.08 24.30
CA GLY A 347 1.03 -10.70 24.79
C GLY A 347 2.29 -10.15 25.47
N ARG A 348 3.08 -10.99 26.15
CA ARG A 348 4.36 -10.58 26.73
C ARG A 348 5.43 -10.30 25.68
N ILE A 349 5.43 -11.04 24.57
CA ILE A 349 6.36 -10.81 23.45
C ILE A 349 5.96 -9.56 22.67
N LEU A 350 4.66 -9.40 22.39
CA LEU A 350 4.15 -8.32 21.53
C LEU A 350 4.07 -6.96 22.23
N ASN A 351 3.63 -6.93 23.49
CA ASN A 351 3.41 -5.67 24.23
C ASN A 351 4.52 -5.40 25.26
N GLY A 352 5.55 -6.24 25.30
CA GLY A 352 6.63 -6.17 26.29
C GLY A 352 6.19 -6.59 27.70
N LYS A 353 7.12 -6.48 28.67
CA LYS A 353 6.80 -6.71 30.08
C LYS A 353 5.99 -5.54 30.60
N LYS A 354 4.79 -5.82 31.13
CA LYS A 354 4.04 -4.85 31.94
C LYS A 354 4.93 -4.41 33.10
N LYS A 355 5.26 -3.11 33.15
CA LYS A 355 5.86 -2.49 34.34
C LYS A 355 4.76 -2.20 35.36
#